data_AF-A0A432Y242-F1
#
_entry.id   AF-A0A432Y242-F1
#
_cell.length_a   1.000
_cell.length_b   1.000
_cell.length_c   1.000
_cell.angle_alpha   90.00
_cell.angle_beta   90.00
_cell.angle_gamma   90.00
#
_symmetry.space_group_name_H-M   'P 1'
#
loop_
_entity.id
_entity.type
_entity.pdbx_description
1 polymer ?
#
loop_
_entity_poly.entity_id
_entity_poly.type
_entity_poly.pdbx_seq_one_letter_code
_entity_poly.pdbx_strand_id
1 'polypeptide(L)' 'MLTLFLTFIPIVNLIALIIWAFSSGTKPSKSNWAKATLLWMLIAIVLGFGMAMLGVGFGMMGMNSYS' A
#
# COMPACT_ATOMS: atom_id res chain seq x y z
N MET A 1 -19.88 10.62 -7.51
CA MET A 1 -20.18 10.71 -6.06
C MET A 1 -20.28 9.34 -5.36
N LEU A 2 -20.45 8.21 -6.07
CA LEU A 2 -20.35 6.85 -5.49
C LEU A 2 -18.92 6.45 -5.04
N THR A 3 -17.90 7.04 -5.67
CA THR A 3 -16.48 6.81 -5.35
C THR A 3 -16.11 7.23 -3.92
N LEU A 4 -16.74 8.27 -3.38
CA LEU A 4 -16.51 8.76 -2.02
C LEU A 4 -17.04 7.78 -0.95
N PHE A 5 -18.20 7.16 -1.18
CA PHE A 5 -18.76 6.12 -0.31
C PHE A 5 -17.93 4.83 -0.33
N LEU A 6 -17.31 4.49 -1.46
CA LEU A 6 -16.41 3.33 -1.57
C LEU A 6 -15.08 3.55 -0.83
N THR A 7 -14.57 4.79 -0.80
CA THR A 7 -13.34 5.14 -0.05
C THR A 7 -13.53 5.20 1.46
N PHE A 8 -14.76 5.34 1.98
CA PHE A 8 -15.04 5.30 3.42
C PHE A 8 -14.88 3.89 4.02
N ILE A 9 -14.86 2.85 3.19
CA ILE A 9 -14.54 1.49 3.62
C ILE A 9 -13.19 1.11 2.97
N PRO A 10 -12.05 1.34 3.62
CA PRO A 10 -10.72 1.10 3.05
C PRO A 10 -10.56 -0.31 2.46
N ILE A 11 -11.26 -1.30 3.03
CA ILE A 11 -11.30 -2.68 2.55
C ILE A 11 -11.95 -2.80 1.16
N VAL A 12 -13.03 -2.05 0.88
CA VAL A 12 -13.74 -2.14 -0.40
C VAL A 12 -12.91 -1.55 -1.54
N ASN A 13 -12.14 -0.50 -1.29
CA ASN A 13 -11.21 0.05 -2.28
C ASN A 13 -10.14 -1.00 -2.67
N LEU A 14 -9.61 -1.74 -1.69
CA LEU A 14 -8.66 -2.82 -1.95
C LEU A 14 -9.29 -3.96 -2.76
N ILE A 15 -10.50 -4.39 -2.40
CA ILE A 15 -11.25 -5.42 -3.13
C ILE A 15 -11.52 -4.97 -4.57
N ALA A 16 -11.92 -3.71 -4.78
CA ALA A 16 -12.16 -3.17 -6.11
C ALA A 16 -10.89 -3.16 -6.98
N LEU A 17 -9.73 -2.80 -6.40
CA LEU A 17 -8.44 -2.87 -7.09
C LEU A 17 -8.08 -4.30 -7.49
N ILE A 18 -8.28 -5.28 -6.59
CA ILE A 18 -8.04 -6.71 -6.89
C ILE A 18 -8.98 -7.18 -8.01
N ILE A 19 -10.28 -6.88 -7.92
CA ILE A 19 -11.26 -7.24 -8.95
C ILE A 19 -10.85 -6.63 -10.30
N TRP A 20 -10.49 -5.35 -10.35
CA TRP A 20 -10.09 -4.72 -11.62
C TRP A 20 -8.72 -5.21 -12.14
N ALA A 21 -7.80 -5.58 -11.25
CA ALA A 21 -6.51 -6.12 -11.63
C ALA A 21 -6.61 -7.52 -12.25
N PHE A 22 -7.53 -8.36 -11.78
CA PHE A 22 -7.64 -9.77 -12.17
C PHE A 22 -8.90 -10.14 -12.98
N SER A 23 -9.89 -9.25 -13.10
CA SER A 23 -11.10 -9.51 -13.88
C SER A 23 -10.84 -9.47 -15.38
N SER A 24 -11.32 -10.50 -16.09
CA SER A 24 -11.22 -10.64 -17.56
C SER A 24 -12.13 -9.70 -18.35
N GLY A 25 -13.15 -9.11 -17.71
CA GLY A 25 -14.12 -8.20 -18.35
C GLY A 25 -13.80 -6.71 -18.19
N THR A 26 -12.68 -6.35 -17.55
CA THR A 26 -12.34 -4.96 -17.24
C THR A 26 -11.53 -4.32 -18.37
N LYS A 27 -11.86 -3.06 -18.73
CA LYS A 27 -11.11 -2.29 -19.74
C LYS A 27 -9.60 -2.30 -19.43
N PRO A 28 -8.72 -2.48 -20.43
CA PRO A 28 -7.29 -2.66 -20.20
C PRO A 28 -6.63 -1.48 -19.47
N SER A 29 -7.07 -0.25 -19.74
CA SER A 29 -6.58 0.95 -19.02
C SER A 29 -6.90 0.93 -17.53
N LYS A 30 -8.10 0.47 -17.14
CA LYS A 30 -8.52 0.38 -15.74
C LYS A 30 -7.82 -0.78 -15.02
N SER A 31 -7.63 -1.91 -15.70
CA SER A 31 -6.87 -3.03 -15.14
C SER A 31 -5.40 -2.66 -14.91
N ASN A 32 -4.78 -1.95 -15.86
CA ASN A 32 -3.40 -1.51 -15.71
C ASN A 32 -3.22 -0.50 -14.56
N TRP A 33 -4.17 0.44 -14.42
CA TRP A 33 -4.17 1.36 -13.28
C TRP A 33 -4.27 0.60 -11.95
N ALA A 34 -5.17 -0.37 -11.83
CA ALA A 34 -5.32 -1.16 -10.61
C ALA A 34 -4.05 -1.94 -10.24
N LYS A 35 -3.38 -2.53 -11.25
CA LYS A 35 -2.08 -3.21 -11.08
C LYS A 35 -0.99 -2.24 -10.63
N ALA A 36 -0.92 -1.05 -11.23
CA ALA A 36 0.05 -0.02 -10.83
C ALA A 36 -0.19 0.44 -9.39
N THR A 37 -1.44 0.65 -8.97
CA THR A 37 -1.77 1.02 -7.59
C THR A 37 -1.40 -0.08 -6.59
N LEU A 38 -1.64 -1.35 -6.92
CA LEU A 38 -1.19 -2.49 -6.09
C LEU A 38 0.34 -2.54 -5.96
N LEU A 39 1.07 -2.30 -7.05
CA LEU A 39 2.53 -2.25 -7.02
C LEU A 39 3.05 -1.10 -6.15
N TRP A 40 2.44 0.09 -6.24
CA TRP A 40 2.78 1.23 -5.39
C TRP A 40 2.51 0.96 -3.92
N MET A 41 1.41 0.30 -3.58
CA MET A 41 1.14 -0.14 -2.20
C MET A 41 2.22 -1.12 -1.70
N LEU A 42 2.62 -2.09 -2.52
CA LEU A 42 3.68 -3.03 -2.15
C LEU A 42 5.00 -2.30 -1.88
N ILE A 43 5.38 -1.36 -2.76
CA ILE A 43 6.58 -0.54 -2.59
C ILE A 43 6.51 0.26 -1.28
N ALA A 44 5.38 0.91 -1.00
CA ALA A 44 5.19 1.67 0.23
C ALA A 44 5.33 0.81 1.49
N ILE A 45 4.79 -0.42 1.47
CA ILE A 45 4.94 -1.38 2.59
C ILE A 45 6.40 -1.77 2.77
N VAL A 46 7.10 -2.15 1.70
CA VAL A 46 8.50 -2.59 1.77
C VAL A 46 9.41 -1.45 2.24
N LEU A 47 9.26 -0.26 1.67
CA LEU A 47 10.02 0.92 2.08
C LEU A 47 9.69 1.35 3.51
N GLY A 48 8.41 1.34 3.89
CA GLY A 48 7.97 1.68 5.24
C GLY A 48 8.53 0.71 6.29
N PHE A 49 8.45 -0.59 6.03
CA PHE A 49 9.03 -1.60 6.92
C PHE A 49 10.55 -1.49 6.99
N GLY A 50 11.23 -1.32 5.85
CA GLY A 50 12.67 -1.15 5.81
C GLY A 50 13.11 0.07 6.63
N MET A 51 12.45 1.21 6.44
CA MET A 51 12.76 2.44 7.16
C MET A 51 12.46 2.32 8.66
N ALA A 52 11.36 1.65 9.03
CA ALA A 52 11.02 1.40 10.42
C ALA A 52 12.08 0.52 11.11
N MET A 53 12.52 -0.55 10.46
CA MET A 53 13.57 -1.43 11.01
C MET A 53 14.91 -0.70 11.17
N LEU A 54 15.29 0.12 10.19
CA LEU A 54 16.49 0.96 10.28
C LEU A 54 16.36 2.00 11.41
N GLY A 55 15.21 2.66 11.53
CA GLY A 55 14.95 3.65 12.58
C GLY A 55 14.95 3.07 13.98
N VAL A 56 14.37 1.88 14.19
CA VAL A 56 14.39 1.18 15.48
C VAL A 56 15.83 0.80 15.86
N GLY A 57 16.63 0.27 14.92
CA GLY A 57 18.03 -0.05 15.16
C GLY A 57 18.87 1.18 15.54
N PHE A 58 18.71 2.29 14.83
CA PHE A 58 19.37 3.56 15.16
C PHE A 58 18.92 4.12 16.51
N GLY A 59 17.62 4.06 16.82
CA GLY A 59 17.09 4.49 18.12
C GLY A 59 17.68 3.71 19.28
N MET A 60 17.79 2.38 19.14
CA MET A 60 18.37 1.52 20.17
C MET A 60 19.87 1.77 20.38
N MET A 61 20.64 2.06 19.33
CA MET A 61 22.06 2.43 19.46
C MET A 61 22.23 3.77 20.19
N GLY A 62 21.36 4.75 19.93
CA GLY A 62 21.38 6.02 20.65
C GLY A 62 21.11 5.88 22.14
N MET A 63 20.20 4.98 22.53
CA MET A 63 19.84 4.74 23.93
C MET A 63 20.98 4.12 24.76
N ASN A 64 21.82 3.27 24.16
CA ASN A 64 22.97 2.65 24.84
C ASN A 64 24.12 3.63 25.13
N SER A 65 24.12 4.82 24.52
CA SER A 65 25.14 5.85 24.75
C SER A 65 24.89 6.72 25.99
N TYR A 66 23.71 6.57 26.63
CA TYR A 66 23.29 7.36 27.80
C TYR A 66 23.27 6.55 29.11
N SER A 67 23.72 5.29 29.08
CA SER A 67 23.87 4.39 30.24
C SER A 67 25.33 4.09 30.51
#